data_AF-A0A9E1BC79-F1
#
_entry.id   AF-A0A9E1BC79-F1
#
_cell.length_a   1.000
_cell.length_b   1.000
_cell.length_c   1.000
_cell.angle_alpha   90.00
_cell.angle_beta   90.00
_cell.angle_gamma   90.00
#
_symmetry.space_group_name_H-M   'P 1'
#
loop_
_entity.id
_entity.type
_entity.pdbx_description
1 polymer ?
#
loop_
_entity_poly.entity_id
_entity_poly.type
_entity_poly.pdbx_seq_one_letter_code
_entity_poly.pdbx_strand_id
1 'polypeptide(L)'
;MKNGFLQFLIIIAGVAFLLICLRILVYFFGEHYIDAMAVLLIFANVCFMIKNGIKKSDFKKEYIQKMEIKRGGIALIHSFLVFIFWLLYNATMR
;
A
#
# COMPACT_ATOMS: atom_id res chain seq x y z
N MET A 1 -29.65 10.88 3.61
CA MET A 1 -28.78 10.78 4.82
C MET A 1 -28.32 9.36 5.18
N LYS A 2 -28.98 8.26 4.77
CA LYS A 2 -28.58 6.89 5.16
C LYS A 2 -27.23 6.41 4.61
N ASN A 3 -26.83 6.85 3.41
CA ASN A 3 -25.64 6.30 2.73
C ASN A 3 -24.32 6.85 3.26
N GLY A 4 -24.30 8.10 3.75
CA GLY A 4 -23.08 8.75 4.26
C GLY A 4 -22.61 8.17 5.59
N PHE A 5 -23.54 7.86 6.51
CA PHE A 5 -23.21 7.24 7.79
C PHE A 5 -22.66 5.81 7.62
N LEU A 6 -23.23 5.04 6.69
CA LEU A 6 -22.73 3.70 6.38
C LEU A 6 -21.34 3.75 5.73
N GLN A 7 -21.11 4.68 4.80
CA GLN A 7 -19.78 4.91 4.22
C GLN A 7 -18.75 5.26 5.29
N PHE A 8 -19.12 6.14 6.23
CA PHE A 8 -18.24 6.54 7.33
C PHE A 8 -17.86 5.35 8.22
N LEU A 9 -18.82 4.51 8.57
CA LEU A 9 -18.57 3.27 9.34
C LEU A 9 -17.65 2.29 8.60
N ILE A 10 -17.84 2.12 7.28
CA ILE A 10 -16.98 1.25 6.47
C ILE A 10 -15.54 1.77 6.44
N ILE A 11 -15.35 3.08 6.32
CA ILE A 11 -14.02 3.69 6.35
C ILE A 11 -13.35 3.46 7.71
N ILE A 12 -14.07 3.70 8.81
CA ILE A 12 -13.54 3.46 10.16
C ILE A 12 -13.18 1.99 10.37
N ALA A 13 -14.06 1.07 9.98
CA ALA A 13 -13.81 -0.37 10.10
C ALA A 13 -12.60 -0.80 9.26
N GLY A 14 -12.46 -0.27 8.05
CA GLY A 14 -11.31 -0.52 7.19
C GLY A 14 -10.00 -0.02 7.80
N VAL A 15 -10.00 1.20 8.35
CA VAL A 15 -8.83 1.77 9.03
C VAL A 15 -8.47 0.97 10.28
N ALA A 16 -9.46 0.60 11.11
CA ALA A 16 -9.22 -0.21 12.31
C ALA A 16 -8.66 -1.59 11.98
N PHE A 17 -9.20 -2.26 10.95
CA PHE A 17 -8.69 -3.55 10.48
C PHE A 17 -7.25 -3.45 9.98
N LEU A 18 -6.94 -2.41 9.20
CA LEU A 18 -5.58 -2.13 8.71
C LEU A 18 -4.59 -1.95 9.86
N LEU A 19 -4.95 -1.18 10.89
CA LEU A 19 -4.11 -0.98 12.07
C LEU A 19 -3.86 -2.29 12.84
N ILE A 20 -4.86 -3.16 12.97
CA ILE A 20 -4.72 -4.47 13.61
C ILE A 20 -3.77 -5.37 12.82
N CYS A 21 -3.95 -5.47 11.50
CA CYS A 21 -3.07 -6.26 10.63
C CYS A 21 -1.61 -5.79 10.74
N LEU A 22 -1.41 -4.47 10.79
CA LEU A 22 -0.10 -3.85 10.93
C LEU A 22 0.56 -4.22 12.27
N ARG A 23 -0.21 -4.18 13.38
CA ARG A 23 0.28 -4.56 14.72
C ARG A 23 0.67 -6.03 14.80
N ILE A 24 -0.10 -6.90 14.15
CA ILE A 24 0.21 -8.33 14.02
C ILE A 24 1.53 -8.50 13.25
N LEU A 25 1.71 -7.76 12.16
CA LEU A 25 2.94 -7.82 11.36
C LEU A 25 4.18 -7.44 12.21
N VAL A 26 4.11 -6.41 13.05
CA VAL A 26 5.20 -6.05 13.97
C VAL A 26 5.47 -7.14 14.98
N TYR A 27 4.41 -7.68 15.56
CA TYR A 27 4.54 -8.70 16.58
C TYR A 27 5.32 -9.92 16.07
N PHE A 28 5.13 -10.29 14.81
CA PHE A 28 5.84 -11.41 14.19
C PHE A 28 7.26 -11.08 13.71
N PHE A 29 7.51 -9.86 13.24
CA PHE A 29 8.75 -9.53 12.52
C PHE A 29 9.69 -8.53 13.24
N GLY A 30 9.20 -7.80 14.25
CA GLY A 30 9.95 -6.74 14.94
C GLY A 30 10.00 -5.42 14.15
N GLU A 31 10.19 -4.29 14.84
CA GLU A 31 10.06 -2.95 14.24
C GLU A 31 11.08 -2.67 13.13
N HIS A 32 12.36 -2.98 13.36
CA HIS A 32 13.43 -2.76 12.38
C HIS A 32 13.28 -3.61 11.10
N TYR A 33 12.60 -4.75 11.19
CA TYR A 33 12.37 -5.60 10.03
C TYR A 33 11.28 -5.04 9.11
N ILE A 34 10.26 -4.39 9.68
CA ILE A 34 9.20 -3.73 8.90
C ILE A 34 9.78 -2.59 8.05
N ASP A 35 10.67 -1.78 8.63
CA ASP A 35 11.34 -0.70 7.90
C ASP A 35 12.18 -1.24 6.74
N ALA A 36 12.98 -2.29 6.99
CA ALA A 36 13.79 -2.94 5.96
C ALA A 36 12.92 -3.55 4.84
N MET A 37 11.81 -4.19 5.19
CA MET A 37 10.86 -4.76 4.22
C MET A 37 10.18 -3.68 3.37
N ALA A 38 9.73 -2.59 3.99
CA ALA A 38 9.11 -1.48 3.27
C ALA A 38 10.08 -0.85 2.27
N VAL A 39 11.33 -0.61 2.68
CA VAL A 39 12.39 -0.09 1.81
C VAL A 39 12.67 -1.05 0.64
N LEU A 40 12.80 -2.36 0.91
CA LEU A 40 13.03 -3.36 -0.13
C LEU A 40 11.88 -3.45 -1.13
N LEU A 41 10.63 -3.43 -0.65
CA LEU A 41 9.44 -3.44 -1.50
C LEU A 41 9.36 -2.19 -2.37
N ILE A 42 9.59 -1.00 -1.80
CA ILE A 42 9.64 0.25 -2.57
C ILE A 42 10.76 0.17 -3.62
N PHE A 43 11.96 -0.26 -3.23
CA PHE A 43 13.10 -0.36 -4.13
C PHE A 43 12.83 -1.32 -5.31
N ALA A 44 12.31 -2.51 -5.04
CA ALA A 44 11.95 -3.48 -6.07
C ALA A 44 10.93 -2.90 -7.08
N ASN A 45 9.92 -2.18 -6.58
CA ASN A 45 8.94 -1.51 -7.43
C ASN A 45 9.57 -0.37 -8.25
N VAL A 46 10.48 0.42 -7.68
CA VAL A 46 11.22 1.46 -8.42
C VAL A 46 12.08 0.85 -9.53
N CYS A 47 12.84 -0.21 -9.24
CA CYS A 47 13.60 -0.92 -10.26
C CYS A 47 12.68 -1.46 -11.38
N PHE A 48 11.50 -1.95 -11.01
CA PHE A 48 10.51 -2.42 -11.95
C PHE A 48 9.94 -1.29 -12.84
N MET A 49 9.69 -0.11 -12.26
CA MET A 49 9.27 1.08 -13.00
C MET A 49 10.32 1.54 -14.00
N ILE A 50 11.59 1.57 -13.59
CA ILE A 50 12.72 1.96 -14.46
C ILE A 50 12.82 0.98 -15.64
N LYS A 51 12.70 -0.32 -15.38
CA LYS A 51 12.80 -1.37 -16.41
C LYS A 51 11.65 -1.34 -17.42
N ASN A 52 10.42 -1.12 -16.96
CA ASN A 52 9.23 -1.26 -17.81
C ASN A 52 8.68 0.08 -18.32
N GLY A 53 9.15 1.20 -17.76
CA GLY A 53 8.60 2.53 -17.99
C GLY A 53 7.18 2.69 -17.44
N ILE A 54 6.72 3.93 -17.32
CA ILE A 54 5.36 4.26 -16.88
C ILE A 54 4.60 4.80 -18.08
N LYS A 55 3.49 4.15 -18.44
CA LYS A 55 2.64 4.58 -19.56
C LYS A 55 1.26 4.97 -19.06
N LYS A 56 0.63 5.94 -19.71
CA LYS A 56 -0.77 6.34 -19.42
C LYS A 56 -1.76 5.16 -19.55
N SER A 57 -1.46 4.22 -20.45
CA SER A 57 -2.24 2.98 -20.65
C SER A 57 -2.21 2.01 -19.46
N ASP A 58 -1.22 2.14 -18.56
CA ASP A 58 -1.10 1.27 -17.39
C ASP A 58 -2.18 1.56 -16.35
N PHE A 59 -2.74 2.77 -16.37
CA PHE A 59 -3.77 3.23 -15.45
C PHE A 59 -5.20 2.88 -15.89
N LYS A 60 -5.37 1.95 -16.84
CA LYS A 60 -6.72 1.45 -17.17
C LYS A 60 -7.29 0.72 -15.97
N LYS A 61 -8.59 0.94 -15.72
CA LYS A 61 -9.34 0.37 -14.60
C LYS A 61 -9.20 -1.15 -14.49
N GLU A 62 -9.17 -1.87 -15.61
CA GLU A 62 -8.96 -3.33 -15.64
C GLU A 62 -7.69 -3.74 -14.91
N TYR A 63 -6.57 -3.05 -15.15
CA TYR A 63 -5.28 -3.46 -14.60
C TYR A 63 -5.10 -2.99 -13.16
N ILE A 64 -5.69 -1.85 -12.81
CA ILE A 64 -5.73 -1.35 -11.42
C ILE A 64 -6.56 -2.32 -10.55
N GLN A 65 -7.72 -2.77 -11.05
CA GLN A 65 -8.57 -3.72 -10.31
C GLN A 65 -7.89 -5.08 -10.10
N LYS A 66 -7.07 -5.52 -11.06
CA LYS A 66 -6.33 -6.78 -10.96
C LYS A 66 -5.01 -6.66 -10.16
N MET A 67 -4.58 -5.45 -9.78
CA MET A 67 -3.30 -5.19 -9.09
C MET A 67 -2.10 -5.94 -9.72
N GLU A 68 -2.04 -6.03 -11.05
CA GLU A 68 -0.94 -6.74 -11.71
C GLU A 68 0.35 -5.89 -11.70
N ILE A 69 1.34 -6.27 -10.89
CA ILE A 69 2.66 -5.58 -10.81
C ILE A 69 3.49 -5.75 -12.10
N LYS A 70 2.94 -6.33 -13.19
CA LYS A 70 3.62 -6.52 -14.47
C LYS A 70 3.86 -5.21 -15.26
N ARG A 71 3.34 -4.07 -14.81
CA ARG A 71 3.42 -2.78 -15.53
C ARG A 71 3.95 -1.68 -14.62
N GLY A 72 4.77 -0.77 -15.18
CA GLY A 72 5.40 0.28 -14.40
C GLY A 72 4.41 1.24 -13.74
N GLY A 73 3.30 1.59 -14.41
CA GLY A 73 2.28 2.43 -13.77
C GLY A 73 1.58 1.79 -12.56
N ILE A 74 1.43 0.46 -12.53
CA ILE A 74 0.83 -0.25 -11.38
C ILE A 74 1.86 -0.41 -10.27
N ALA A 75 3.13 -0.67 -10.63
CA ALA A 75 4.23 -0.65 -9.67
C ALA A 75 4.38 0.72 -8.98
N LEU A 76 4.10 1.83 -9.68
CA LEU A 76 4.05 3.17 -9.08
C LEU A 76 2.96 3.26 -8.01
N ILE A 77 1.72 2.87 -8.33
CA ILE A 77 0.60 2.89 -7.38
C ILE A 77 0.93 2.01 -6.17
N HIS A 78 1.46 0.82 -6.40
CA HIS A 78 1.79 -0.12 -5.35
C HIS A 78 2.91 0.42 -4.44
N SER A 79 3.98 0.97 -5.01
CA SER A 79 5.06 1.61 -4.26
C SER A 79 4.56 2.79 -3.42
N PHE A 80 3.68 3.61 -3.97
CA PHE A 80 3.09 4.75 -3.26
C PHE A 80 2.23 4.29 -2.09
N LEU A 81 1.46 3.22 -2.28
CA LEU A 81 0.57 2.66 -1.27
C LEU A 81 1.36 2.00 -0.12
N VAL A 82 2.44 1.27 -0.43
CA VAL A 82 3.40 0.76 0.55
C VAL A 82 4.05 1.90 1.33
N PHE A 83 4.43 2.99 0.66
CA PHE A 83 5.03 4.15 1.31
C PHE A 83 4.06 4.84 2.29
N ILE A 84 2.79 5.03 1.91
CA ILE A 84 1.77 5.59 2.83
C ILE A 84 1.58 4.70 4.04
N PHE A 85 1.47 3.37 3.84
CA PHE A 85 1.30 2.46 4.97
C PHE A 85 2.51 2.44 5.89
N TRP A 86 3.72 2.52 5.33
CA TRP A 86 4.95 2.61 6.11
C TRP A 86 5.05 3.93 6.91
N LEU A 87 4.61 5.06 6.34
CA LEU A 87 4.50 6.32 7.09
C LEU A 87 3.47 6.25 8.21
N LEU A 88 2.28 5.71 7.91
CA LEU A 88 1.22 5.56 8.90
C LEU A 88 1.64 4.63 10.04
N TYR A 89 2.36 3.56 9.70
CA TYR A 89 2.99 2.65 10.64
C TYR A 89 3.92 3.38 11.61
N ASN A 90 4.91 4.10 11.06
CA ASN A 90 5.87 4.87 11.86
C ASN A 90 5.20 5.98 12.68
N ALA A 91 4.13 6.60 12.18
CA ALA A 91 3.39 7.63 12.89
C ALA A 91 2.50 7.09 14.03
N THR A 92 2.12 5.80 13.98
CA THR A 92 1.22 5.19 14.98
C THR A 92 1.98 4.42 16.06
N MET A 93 3.15 3.87 15.74
CA MET A 93 3.97 3.08 16.68
C MET A 93 5.04 3.91 17.42
N ARG A 94 5.26 5.16 17.00
CA ARG A 94 6.10 6.13 17.71
C ARG A 94 5.26 6.98 18.66
#